data_AF-A0A2E8EXF4-F1
#
_entry.id   AF-A0A2E8EXF4-F1
#
_cell.length_a   1.000
_cell.length_b   1.000
_cell.length_c   1.000
_cell.angle_alpha   90.00
_cell.angle_beta   90.00
_cell.angle_gamma   90.00
#
_symmetry.space_group_name_H-M   'P 1'
#
loop_
_entity.id
_entity.type
_entity.pdbx_description
1 polymer ?
#
loop_
_entity_poly.entity_id
_entity_poly.type
_entity_poly.pdbx_seq_one_letter_code
_entity_poly.pdbx_strand_id
1 'polypeptide(L)'
;MDPLKKSAQDKCLSFASVHDALIKSETLSDESIKVSFRINPLTDKPEAAEVSLGNFRVNISANVRSHPVTGDCINAEPFEVISWQTNAFSLEEGCETPPDGGISRKVFGDPEVSIEYFLSQISKLQSRS
;
A
#
# COMPACT_ATOMS: atom_id res chain seq x y z
N MET A 1 8.97 6.42 26.01
CA MET A 1 9.24 6.28 24.55
C MET A 1 8.58 7.46 23.86
N ASP A 2 9.27 8.09 22.91
CA ASP A 2 8.71 9.18 22.10
C ASP A 2 7.47 8.70 21.32
N PRO A 3 6.31 9.40 21.38
CA PRO A 3 5.08 8.95 20.73
C PRO A 3 5.20 8.76 19.22
N LEU A 4 5.96 9.63 18.53
CA LEU A 4 6.19 9.54 17.10
C LEU A 4 7.01 8.29 16.76
N LYS A 5 8.06 8.00 17.53
CA LYS A 5 8.86 6.78 17.38
C LYS A 5 8.04 5.51 17.66
N LYS A 6 7.14 5.55 18.65
CA LYS A 6 6.23 4.44 18.95
C LYS A 6 5.27 4.16 17.79
N SER A 7 4.60 5.19 17.27
CA SER A 7 3.72 5.04 16.10
C SER A 7 4.45 4.50 14.88
N ALA A 8 5.70 4.94 14.64
CA ALA A 8 6.52 4.43 13.55
C ALA A 8 6.85 2.93 13.74
N GLN A 9 7.21 2.52 14.96
CA GLN A 9 7.45 1.11 15.29
C GLN A 9 6.20 0.25 15.08
N ASP A 10 5.06 0.67 15.62
CA ASP A 10 3.80 -0.08 15.53
C ASP A 10 3.36 -0.27 14.07
N LYS A 11 3.55 0.77 13.24
CA LYS A 11 3.26 0.74 11.82
C LYS A 11 4.14 -0.26 11.08
N CYS A 12 5.46 -0.21 11.30
CA CYS A 12 6.41 -1.15 10.66
C CYS A 12 6.21 -2.59 11.14
N LEU A 13 5.86 -2.79 12.42
CA LEU A 13 5.53 -4.11 12.96
C LEU A 13 4.28 -4.69 12.31
N SER A 14 3.25 -3.85 12.11
CA SER A 14 2.03 -4.26 11.42
C SER A 14 2.29 -4.62 9.95
N PHE A 15 3.21 -3.92 9.29
CA PHE A 15 3.59 -4.19 7.90
C PHE A 15 4.51 -5.41 7.71
N ALA A 16 5.13 -5.93 8.79
CA ALA A 16 6.15 -6.98 8.67
C ALA A 16 5.63 -8.27 8.02
N SER A 17 4.41 -8.69 8.36
CA SER A 17 3.79 -9.88 7.74
C SER A 17 3.50 -9.67 6.25
N VAL A 18 3.06 -8.47 5.87
CA VAL A 18 2.88 -8.08 4.47
C VAL A 18 4.21 -8.15 3.73
N HIS A 19 5.24 -7.48 4.25
CA HIS A 19 6.58 -7.49 3.65
C HIS A 19 7.10 -8.91 3.41
N ASP A 20 7.03 -9.78 4.42
CA ASP A 20 7.48 -11.17 4.30
C ASP A 20 6.68 -11.97 3.27
N ALA A 21 5.37 -11.74 3.18
CA ALA A 21 4.52 -12.38 2.18
C ALA A 21 4.83 -11.90 0.76
N LEU A 22 5.09 -10.60 0.57
CA LEU A 22 5.43 -10.05 -0.74
C LEU A 22 6.78 -10.57 -1.26
N ILE A 23 7.80 -10.68 -0.41
CA ILE A 23 9.11 -11.23 -0.78
C ILE A 23 9.01 -12.70 -1.21
N LYS A 24 8.10 -13.46 -0.59
CA LYS A 24 7.89 -14.90 -0.88
C LYS A 24 6.87 -15.14 -1.99
N SER A 25 6.25 -14.09 -2.54
CA SER A 25 5.16 -14.23 -3.50
C SER A 25 5.68 -14.66 -4.87
N GLU A 26 5.18 -15.81 -5.36
CA GLU A 26 5.45 -16.25 -6.73
C GLU A 26 4.90 -15.26 -7.77
N THR A 27 3.74 -14.65 -7.51
CA THR A 27 3.15 -13.62 -8.38
C THR A 27 4.09 -12.45 -8.60
N LEU A 28 4.92 -12.10 -7.61
CA LEU A 28 5.88 -11.00 -7.69
C LEU A 28 7.29 -11.44 -8.09
N SER A 29 7.50 -12.73 -8.33
CA SER A 29 8.80 -13.29 -8.74
C SER A 29 9.11 -13.09 -10.23
N ASP A 30 8.11 -12.66 -11.01
CA ASP A 30 8.28 -12.25 -12.40
C ASP A 30 9.17 -11.00 -12.49
N GLU A 31 10.30 -11.10 -13.19
CA GLU A 31 11.29 -10.03 -13.34
C GLU A 31 10.73 -8.75 -13.99
N SER A 32 9.60 -8.84 -14.68
CA SER A 32 8.89 -7.68 -15.23
C SER A 32 8.19 -6.84 -14.15
N ILE A 33 7.97 -7.40 -12.97
CA ILE A 33 7.30 -6.75 -11.85
C ILE A 33 8.33 -6.14 -10.91
N LYS A 34 8.37 -4.81 -10.87
CA LYS A 34 9.21 -4.09 -9.92
C LYS A 34 8.41 -3.76 -8.66
N VAL A 35 8.77 -4.43 -7.56
CA VAL A 35 8.31 -4.09 -6.21
C VAL A 35 9.28 -3.10 -5.59
N SER A 36 8.77 -2.00 -5.06
CA SER A 36 9.55 -1.02 -4.29
C SER A 36 8.99 -0.91 -2.88
N PHE A 37 9.86 -0.90 -1.87
CA PHE A 37 9.46 -0.77 -0.47
C PHE A 37 9.73 0.64 0.02
N ARG A 38 8.74 1.25 0.68
CA ARG A 38 8.92 2.53 1.37
C ARG A 38 9.44 2.27 2.77
N ILE A 39 10.63 2.77 3.06
CA ILE A 39 11.29 2.64 4.36
C ILE A 39 10.88 3.80 5.27
N ASN A 40 10.51 3.48 6.50
CA ASN A 40 10.25 4.46 7.53
C ASN A 40 11.57 5.05 8.06
N PRO A 41 11.77 6.38 8.02
CA PRO A 41 13.05 7.00 8.40
C PRO A 41 13.37 6.92 9.91
N LEU A 42 12.39 6.64 10.76
CA LEU A 42 12.57 6.57 12.22
C LEU A 42 12.93 5.17 12.72
N THR A 43 12.65 4.14 11.91
CA THR A 43 12.86 2.73 12.28
C THR A 43 13.75 1.97 11.31
N ASP A 44 14.03 2.54 10.13
CA ASP A 44 14.75 1.90 9.02
C ASP A 44 14.12 0.55 8.60
N LYS A 45 12.78 0.48 8.68
CA LYS A 45 11.98 -0.70 8.33
C LYS A 45 10.91 -0.37 7.29
N PRO A 46 10.49 -1.35 6.48
CA PRO A 46 9.43 -1.16 5.49
C PRO A 46 8.08 -0.89 6.17
N GLU A 47 7.31 0.01 5.58
CA GLU A 47 5.95 0.37 6.02
C GLU A 47 4.91 0.37 4.90
N ALA A 48 5.36 0.25 3.65
CA ALA A 48 4.54 0.13 2.46
C ALA A 48 5.33 -0.53 1.34
N ALA A 49 4.61 -1.06 0.35
CA ALA A 49 5.15 -1.56 -0.90
C ALA A 49 4.34 -1.01 -2.08
N GLU A 50 5.02 -0.74 -3.19
CA GLU A 50 4.40 -0.36 -4.46
C GLU A 50 4.89 -1.27 -5.59
N VAL A 51 3.95 -1.71 -6.41
CA VAL A 51 4.19 -2.40 -7.67
C VAL A 51 3.86 -1.49 -8.84
N SER A 52 4.79 -1.42 -9.78
CA SER A 52 4.64 -0.69 -11.04
C SER A 52 4.51 -1.65 -12.22
N LEU A 53 3.39 -1.55 -12.96
CA LEU A 53 3.13 -2.33 -14.18
C LEU A 53 2.76 -1.38 -15.32
N GLY A 54 3.76 -1.01 -16.13
CA GLY A 54 3.59 0.01 -17.16
C GLY A 54 3.09 1.35 -16.56
N ASN A 55 1.90 1.78 -17.00
CA ASN A 55 1.24 2.99 -16.50
C ASN A 55 0.33 2.75 -15.29
N PHE A 56 0.30 1.53 -14.74
CA PHE A 56 -0.48 1.22 -13.54
C PHE A 56 0.44 1.12 -12.32
N ARG A 57 -0.12 1.51 -11.18
CA ARG A 57 0.51 1.45 -9.86
C ARG A 57 -0.46 0.78 -8.90
N VAL A 58 0.07 -0.07 -8.03
CA VAL A 58 -0.66 -0.65 -6.91
C VAL A 58 0.22 -0.51 -5.67
N ASN A 59 -0.30 0.09 -4.61
CA ASN A 59 0.35 0.27 -3.32
C ASN A 59 -0.38 -0.53 -2.25
N ILE A 60 0.37 -1.13 -1.33
CA ILE A 60 -0.13 -1.66 -0.06
C ILE A 60 0.65 -1.04 1.09
N SER A 61 -0.03 -0.58 2.14
CA SER A 61 0.60 0.05 3.30
C SER A 61 -0.07 -0.34 4.61
N ALA A 62 0.68 -0.21 5.71
CA ALA A 62 0.12 -0.24 7.06
C ALA A 62 0.06 1.18 7.63
N ASN A 63 -1.00 1.47 8.37
CA ASN A 63 -1.23 2.73 9.07
C ASN A 63 -1.24 2.52 10.59
N VAL A 64 -1.21 3.63 11.34
CA VAL A 64 -1.22 3.58 12.81
C VAL A 64 -2.57 3.05 13.29
N ARG A 65 -2.56 1.90 13.99
CA ARG A 65 -3.75 1.26 14.57
C ARG A 65 -4.18 1.87 15.91
N SER A 66 -3.20 2.17 16.76
CA SER A 66 -3.44 2.58 18.15
C SER A 66 -2.83 3.94 18.46
N HIS A 67 -3.49 4.70 19.32
CA HIS A 67 -2.98 5.97 19.82
C HIS A 67 -1.66 5.75 20.57
N PRO A 68 -0.56 6.43 20.22
CA PRO A 68 0.76 6.12 20.77
C PRO A 68 0.86 6.39 22.29
N VAL A 69 0.08 7.33 22.82
CA VAL A 69 0.07 7.65 24.26
C VAL A 69 -0.88 6.74 25.05
N THR A 70 -2.18 6.75 24.73
CA THR A 70 -3.21 6.04 25.50
C THR A 70 -3.31 4.54 25.18
N GLY A 71 -2.89 4.12 23.98
CA GLY A 71 -3.04 2.74 23.51
C GLY A 71 -4.41 2.42 22.89
N ASP A 72 -5.35 3.38 22.91
CA ASP A 72 -6.69 3.18 22.36
C ASP A 72 -6.65 2.84 20.86
N CYS A 73 -7.53 1.96 20.41
CA CYS A 73 -7.68 1.68 18.98
C CYS A 73 -8.27 2.92 18.28
N ILE A 74 -7.51 3.50 17.35
CA ILE A 74 -7.92 4.69 16.56
C ILE A 74 -8.17 4.35 15.09
N ASN A 75 -7.67 3.21 14.62
CA ASN A 75 -7.93 2.70 13.28
C ASN A 75 -8.07 1.18 13.32
N ALA A 76 -9.29 0.68 13.22
CA ALA A 76 -9.57 -0.76 13.20
C ALA A 76 -9.12 -1.44 11.89
N GLU A 77 -8.91 -0.67 10.82
CA GLU A 77 -8.56 -1.11 9.48
C GLU A 77 -7.23 -0.49 9.02
N PRO A 78 -6.10 -0.89 9.63
CA PRO A 78 -4.83 -0.21 9.40
C PRO A 78 -4.21 -0.50 8.04
N PHE A 79 -4.64 -1.54 7.33
CA PHE A 79 -4.07 -1.91 6.04
C PHE A 79 -4.83 -1.22 4.91
N GLU A 80 -4.10 -0.71 3.94
CA GLU A 80 -4.67 0.01 2.82
C GLU A 80 -4.04 -0.44 1.51
N VAL A 81 -4.89 -0.70 0.52
CA VAL A 81 -4.49 -0.94 -0.86
C VAL A 81 -5.05 0.16 -1.75
N ILE A 82 -4.17 0.81 -2.50
CA ILE A 82 -4.54 1.84 -3.49
C ILE A 82 -4.01 1.41 -4.85
N SER A 83 -4.83 1.48 -5.90
CA SER A 83 -4.36 1.33 -7.28
C SER A 83 -4.76 2.53 -8.13
N TRP A 84 -3.87 2.93 -9.04
CA TRP A 84 -4.12 4.04 -9.95
C TRP A 84 -3.36 3.93 -11.26
N GLN A 85 -3.79 4.71 -12.26
CA GLN A 85 -3.07 4.86 -13.53
C GLN A 85 -2.31 6.19 -13.55
N THR A 86 -1.01 6.20 -13.87
CA THR A 86 -0.14 7.39 -13.84
C THR A 86 -0.54 8.50 -14.82
N ASN A 87 -1.37 8.20 -15.82
CA ASN A 87 -1.86 9.17 -16.81
C ASN A 87 -3.36 9.49 -16.68
N ALA A 88 -3.99 9.23 -15.53
CA ALA A 88 -5.39 9.60 -15.31
C ALA A 88 -5.63 11.11 -15.23
N PHE A 89 -4.57 11.93 -15.22
CA PHE A 89 -4.64 13.39 -15.19
C PHE A 89 -4.25 13.95 -16.57
N SER A 90 -5.20 13.99 -17.50
CA SER A 90 -5.15 15.01 -18.55
C SER A 90 -5.61 16.32 -17.91
N LEU A 91 -4.67 17.17 -17.51
CA LEU A 91 -4.96 18.58 -17.32
C LEU A 91 -5.12 19.19 -18.72
N GLU A 92 -6.29 19.01 -19.34
CA GLU A 92 -6.69 19.97 -20.37
C GLU A 92 -6.82 21.34 -19.70
N GLU A 93 -6.40 22.40 -20.38
CA GLU A 93 -6.46 23.78 -19.88
C GLU A 93 -7.92 24.18 -19.61
N GLY A 94 -8.40 23.85 -18.41
CA GLY A 94 -9.76 24.09 -17.96
C GLY A 94 -9.95 23.54 -16.55
N CYS A 95 -10.73 24.23 -15.73
CA CYS A 95 -11.07 23.82 -14.36
C CYS A 95 -12.00 22.58 -14.31
N GLU A 96 -11.81 21.59 -15.18
CA GLU A 96 -12.56 20.35 -15.12
C GLU A 96 -11.89 19.41 -14.13
N THR A 97 -12.65 19.04 -13.10
CA THR A 97 -12.28 18.00 -12.14
C THR A 97 -11.91 16.74 -12.93
N PRO A 98 -10.68 16.19 -12.77
CA PRO A 98 -10.29 14.95 -13.43
C PRO A 98 -11.36 13.88 -13.18
N PRO A 99 -11.70 13.04 -14.17
CA PRO A 99 -12.72 12.02 -13.98
C PRO A 99 -12.35 11.12 -12.80
N ASP A 100 -13.30 10.87 -11.89
CA ASP A 100 -13.15 9.99 -10.70
C ASP A 100 -12.73 8.53 -11.05
N GLY A 101 -12.71 8.18 -12.34
CA GLY A 101 -12.31 6.88 -12.85
C GLY A 101 -10.80 6.74 -12.99
N GLY A 102 -10.07 6.65 -11.89
CA GLY A 102 -8.62 6.43 -11.97
C GLY A 102 -7.94 5.91 -10.73
N ILE A 103 -8.59 5.98 -9.55
CA ILE A 103 -8.03 5.55 -8.26
C ILE A 103 -9.00 4.59 -7.58
N SER A 104 -8.55 3.38 -7.28
CA SER A 104 -9.27 2.46 -6.39
C SER A 104 -8.57 2.45 -5.04
N ARG A 105 -9.34 2.57 -3.95
CA ARG A 105 -8.83 2.54 -2.58
C ARG A 105 -9.68 1.60 -1.75
N LYS A 106 -9.04 0.73 -0.98
CA LYS A 106 -9.72 -0.16 -0.03
C LYS A 106 -8.88 -0.34 1.24
N VAL A 107 -9.55 -0.35 2.39
CA VAL A 107 -8.95 -0.57 3.71
C VAL A 107 -9.34 -1.94 4.27
N PHE A 108 -8.51 -2.47 5.18
CA PHE A 108 -8.68 -3.80 5.77
C PHE A 108 -8.21 -3.82 7.22
N GLY A 109 -8.94 -4.56 8.06
CA GLY A 109 -8.52 -4.92 9.42
C GLY A 109 -7.50 -6.06 9.49
N ASP A 110 -7.47 -6.89 8.44
CA ASP A 110 -6.68 -8.12 8.38
C ASP A 110 -5.57 -8.03 7.32
N PRO A 111 -4.31 -8.37 7.67
CA PRO A 111 -3.19 -8.30 6.74
C PRO A 111 -3.32 -9.32 5.60
N GLU A 112 -3.76 -10.55 5.87
CA GLU A 112 -3.85 -11.62 4.87
C GLU A 112 -4.86 -11.24 3.78
N VAL A 113 -6.04 -10.76 4.18
CA VAL A 113 -7.06 -10.29 3.24
C VAL A 113 -6.56 -9.09 2.41
N SER A 114 -5.78 -8.20 3.02
CA SER A 114 -5.19 -7.06 2.30
C SER A 114 -4.17 -7.51 1.25
N ILE A 115 -3.36 -8.53 1.56
CA ILE A 115 -2.37 -9.12 0.66
C ILE A 115 -3.06 -9.82 -0.51
N GLU A 116 -4.07 -10.64 -0.23
CA GLU A 116 -4.87 -11.31 -1.28
C GLU A 116 -5.48 -10.30 -2.24
N TYR A 117 -6.06 -9.22 -1.69
CA TYR A 117 -6.63 -8.17 -2.53
C TYR A 117 -5.55 -7.47 -3.36
N PHE A 118 -4.41 -7.10 -2.77
CA PHE A 118 -3.27 -6.48 -3.46
C PHE A 118 -2.77 -7.34 -4.63
N LEU A 119 -2.51 -8.63 -4.40
CA LEU A 119 -2.08 -9.56 -5.44
C LEU A 119 -3.15 -9.73 -6.52
N SER A 120 -4.44 -9.75 -6.15
CA SER A 120 -5.53 -9.83 -7.13
C SER A 120 -5.58 -8.61 -8.07
N GLN A 121 -5.24 -7.41 -7.58
CA GLN A 121 -5.17 -6.22 -8.42
C GLN A 121 -4.04 -6.35 -9.45
N ILE A 122 -2.89 -6.87 -9.03
CA ILE A 122 -1.73 -7.12 -9.90
C ILE A 122 -2.08 -8.14 -10.98
N SER A 123 -2.65 -9.29 -10.61
CA SER A 123 -3.02 -10.33 -11.58
C SER A 123 -4.06 -9.84 -12.60
N LYS A 124 -5.04 -9.03 -12.16
CA LYS A 124 -6.03 -8.41 -13.07
C LYS A 124 -5.40 -7.44 -14.08
N LEU A 125 -4.32 -6.76 -13.69
CA LEU A 125 -3.59 -5.86 -14.59
C LEU A 125 -2.73 -6.64 -15.57
N GLN A 126 -2.08 -7.73 -15.13
CA GLN A 126 -1.32 -8.62 -16.00
C GLN A 126 -2.20 -9.29 -17.05
N SER A 127 -3.41 -9.75 -16.70
CA SER A 127 -4.34 -10.39 -17.65
C SER A 127 -4.94 -9.45 -18.70
N ARG A 128 -4.73 -8.13 -18.56
CA ARG A 128 -5.22 -7.10 -19.50
C ARG A 128 -4.14 -6.64 -20.49
N SER A 129 -2.88 -7.01 -20.24
CA SER A 129 -1.72 -6.71 -21.09
C SER A 129 -1.51 -7.83 -22.10
#